data_AF-A0A353BV27-F1
#
_entry.id   AF-A0A353BV27-F1
#
_cell.length_a   1.000
_cell.length_b   1.000
_cell.length_c   1.000
_cell.angle_alpha   90.00
_cell.angle_beta   90.00
_cell.angle_gamma   90.00
#
_symmetry.space_group_name_H-M   'P 1'
#
loop_
_entity.id
_entity.type
_entity.pdbx_description
1 polymer ?
#
loop_
_entity_poly.entity_id
_entity_poly.type
_entity_poly.pdbx_seq_one_letter_code
_entity_poly.pdbx_strand_id
1 'polypeptide(L)'
;MKFFKSFRKLKVSARITICISLLLVLAVGSSGLLAFQNSSKALYQNINSMLKDRAIDGAKLVSASLETKISSIEHIAAMKDIKAMKWDVQNQILLSEADRLGFSGMQIIDPNGVSHSTASSMPDFSSSEYFKSAMHNTPAVSDKDTNQF
;
A
#
# COMPACT_ATOMS: atom_id res chain seq x y z
N MET A 1 9.43 -53.40 -31.02
CA MET A 1 9.31 -53.99 -32.39
C MET A 1 8.04 -54.82 -32.65
N LYS A 2 7.21 -55.17 -31.65
CA LYS A 2 5.94 -55.92 -31.85
C LYS A 2 4.78 -55.08 -32.42
N PHE A 3 4.73 -53.77 -32.11
CA PHE A 3 3.67 -52.86 -32.55
C PHE A 3 3.56 -52.72 -34.07
N PHE A 4 4.70 -52.54 -34.75
CA PHE A 4 4.77 -52.43 -36.22
C PHE A 4 4.30 -53.69 -36.95
N LYS A 5 4.59 -54.87 -36.38
CA LYS A 5 4.20 -56.17 -36.94
C LYS A 5 2.68 -56.39 -36.86
N SER A 6 2.05 -55.91 -35.79
CA SER A 6 0.59 -55.96 -35.61
C SER A 6 -0.14 -54.99 -36.56
N PHE A 7 0.43 -53.81 -36.77
CA PHE A 7 -0.12 -52.76 -37.64
C PHE A 7 -0.32 -53.23 -39.10
N ARG A 8 0.64 -54.01 -39.62
CA ARG A 8 0.64 -54.54 -40.99
C ARG A 8 -0.36 -55.68 -41.22
N LYS A 9 -1.02 -56.19 -40.18
CA LYS A 9 -2.09 -57.22 -40.29
C LYS A 9 -3.51 -56.64 -40.31
N LEU A 10 -3.68 -55.34 -40.08
CA LEU A 10 -4.99 -54.67 -40.02
C LEU A 10 -5.54 -54.33 -41.42
N LYS A 11 -6.89 -54.23 -41.54
CA LYS A 11 -7.61 -53.75 -42.75
C LYS A 11 -7.19 -52.32 -43.11
N VAL A 12 -7.27 -51.97 -44.39
CA VAL A 12 -6.81 -50.66 -44.92
C VAL A 12 -7.50 -49.47 -44.23
N SER A 13 -8.82 -49.52 -44.02
CA SER A 13 -9.52 -48.40 -43.36
C SER A 13 -9.07 -48.20 -41.92
N ALA A 14 -8.81 -49.28 -41.18
CA ALA A 14 -8.32 -49.21 -39.79
C ALA A 14 -6.96 -48.53 -39.68
N ARG A 15 -6.05 -48.75 -40.65
CA ARG A 15 -4.75 -48.04 -40.66
C ARG A 15 -4.91 -46.54 -40.86
N ILE A 16 -5.78 -46.14 -41.79
CA ILE A 16 -6.04 -44.72 -42.08
C ILE A 16 -6.63 -44.03 -40.84
N THR A 17 -7.64 -44.64 -40.21
CA THR A 17 -8.24 -44.09 -38.98
C THR A 17 -7.20 -43.93 -37.88
N ILE A 18 -6.34 -44.92 -37.64
CA ILE A 18 -5.31 -44.82 -36.60
C ILE A 18 -4.30 -43.69 -36.90
N CYS A 19 -3.89 -43.54 -38.16
CA CYS A 19 -2.99 -42.45 -38.56
C CYS A 19 -3.61 -41.06 -38.34
N ILE A 20 -4.88 -40.87 -38.72
CA ILE A 20 -5.58 -39.59 -38.53
C ILE A 20 -5.78 -39.31 -37.04
N SER A 21 -6.22 -40.29 -36.25
CA SER A 21 -6.37 -40.12 -34.81
C SER A 21 -5.06 -39.77 -34.12
N LEU A 22 -3.96 -40.41 -34.53
CA LEU A 22 -2.62 -40.11 -34.01
C LEU A 22 -2.21 -38.66 -34.33
N LEU A 23 -2.40 -38.21 -35.57
CA LEU A 23 -2.13 -36.82 -35.96
C LEU A 23 -2.97 -35.83 -35.16
N LEU A 24 -4.25 -36.14 -34.93
CA LEU A 24 -5.14 -35.30 -34.14
C LEU A 24 -4.65 -35.16 -32.69
N VAL A 25 -4.26 -36.27 -32.05
CA VAL A 25 -3.72 -36.27 -30.69
C VAL A 25 -2.43 -35.47 -30.61
N LEU A 26 -1.55 -35.58 -31.61
CA LEU A 26 -0.30 -34.80 -31.65
C LEU A 26 -0.58 -33.30 -31.82
N ALA A 27 -1.50 -32.93 -32.70
CA ALA A 27 -1.85 -31.53 -32.93
C ALA A 27 -2.49 -30.87 -31.69
N VAL A 28 -3.47 -31.55 -31.09
CA VAL A 28 -4.17 -31.04 -29.89
C VAL A 28 -3.27 -31.11 -28.66
N GLY A 29 -2.50 -32.19 -28.50
CA GLY A 29 -1.59 -32.36 -27.37
C GLY A 29 -0.49 -31.31 -27.35
N SER A 30 0.17 -31.07 -28.49
CA SER A 30 1.20 -30.02 -28.60
C SER A 30 0.63 -28.62 -28.34
N SER A 31 -0.51 -28.29 -28.96
CA SER A 31 -1.17 -27.00 -28.77
C SER A 31 -1.63 -26.79 -27.33
N GLY A 32 -2.19 -27.83 -26.70
CA GLY A 32 -2.63 -27.79 -25.31
C GLY A 32 -1.48 -27.56 -24.33
N LEU A 33 -0.33 -28.24 -24.54
CA LEU A 33 0.86 -28.04 -23.72
C LEU A 33 1.41 -26.60 -23.85
N LEU A 34 1.50 -26.09 -25.08
CA LEU A 34 1.95 -24.72 -25.33
C LEU A 34 0.99 -23.69 -24.73
N ALA A 35 -0.32 -23.89 -24.89
CA ALA A 35 -1.34 -23.04 -24.31
C ALA A 35 -1.26 -23.03 -22.78
N PHE A 36 -1.05 -24.19 -22.16
CA PHE A 36 -0.92 -24.30 -20.70
C PHE A 36 0.32 -23.56 -20.19
N GLN A 37 1.48 -23.75 -20.84
CA GLN A 37 2.72 -23.07 -20.47
C GLN A 37 2.61 -21.55 -20.61
N ASN A 38 2.05 -21.07 -21.72
CA ASN A 38 1.87 -19.64 -21.96
C ASN A 38 0.86 -19.03 -20.99
N SER A 39 -0.27 -19.69 -20.76
CA SER A 39 -1.31 -19.20 -19.84
C SER A 39 -0.78 -19.14 -18.42
N SER A 40 -0.04 -20.17 -17.98
CA SER A 40 0.59 -20.20 -16.66
C SER A 40 1.58 -19.05 -16.50
N LYS A 41 2.49 -18.86 -17.47
CA LYS A 41 3.47 -17.77 -17.45
C LYS A 41 2.80 -16.39 -17.43
N ALA A 42 1.82 -16.17 -18.30
CA ALA A 42 1.09 -14.91 -18.38
C ALA A 42 0.33 -14.63 -17.07
N LEU A 43 -0.29 -15.66 -16.47
CA LEU A 43 -0.98 -15.53 -15.20
C LEU A 43 -0.02 -15.15 -14.06
N TYR A 44 1.14 -15.79 -13.95
CA TYR A 44 2.15 -15.43 -12.96
C TYR A 44 2.64 -13.99 -13.12
N GLN A 45 2.91 -13.58 -14.35
CA GLN A 45 3.34 -12.21 -14.66
C GLN A 45 2.26 -11.18 -14.32
N ASN A 46 1.00 -11.46 -14.68
CA ASN A 46 -0.13 -10.61 -14.37
C ASN A 46 -0.35 -10.47 -12.86
N ILE A 47 -0.34 -11.58 -12.12
CA ILE A 47 -0.50 -11.54 -10.65
C ILE A 47 0.62 -10.70 -10.01
N ASN A 48 1.87 -10.90 -10.44
CA ASN A 48 3.00 -10.13 -9.92
C ASN A 48 2.88 -8.63 -10.24
N SER A 49 2.47 -8.27 -11.46
CA SER A 49 2.22 -6.87 -11.82
C SER A 49 1.10 -6.29 -10.98
N MET A 50 -0.05 -6.97 -10.91
CA MET A 50 -1.21 -6.51 -10.14
C MET A 50 -0.89 -6.33 -8.65
N LEU A 51 -0.08 -7.22 -8.06
CA LEU A 51 0.34 -7.07 -6.67
C LEU A 51 1.22 -5.84 -6.47
N LYS A 52 2.14 -5.56 -7.39
CA LYS A 52 2.97 -4.35 -7.35
C LYS A 52 2.14 -3.09 -7.53
N ASP A 53 1.25 -3.08 -8.52
CA ASP A 53 0.37 -1.95 -8.80
C ASP A 53 -0.53 -1.67 -7.59
N ARG A 54 -1.10 -2.70 -6.96
CA ARG A 54 -1.86 -2.57 -5.71
C ARG A 54 -1.02 -2.03 -4.55
N ALA A 55 0.23 -2.45 -4.40
CA ALA A 55 1.11 -1.92 -3.37
C ALA A 55 1.42 -0.43 -3.60
N ILE A 56 1.65 -0.04 -4.86
CA ILE A 56 1.86 1.36 -5.25
C ILE A 56 0.61 2.19 -4.98
N ASP A 57 -0.57 1.70 -5.37
CA ASP A 57 -1.83 2.42 -5.17
C ASP A 57 -2.17 2.53 -3.67
N GLY A 58 -1.90 1.49 -2.89
CA GLY A 58 -2.01 1.53 -1.43
C GLY A 58 -1.08 2.58 -0.82
N ALA A 59 0.19 2.63 -1.25
CA ALA A 59 1.14 3.64 -0.79
C ALA A 59 0.66 5.07 -1.14
N LYS A 60 0.19 5.28 -2.38
CA LYS A 60 -0.37 6.58 -2.81
C LYS A 60 -1.58 6.99 -1.98
N LEU A 61 -2.47 6.06 -1.67
CA LEU A 61 -3.65 6.34 -0.84
C LEU A 61 -3.24 6.78 0.58
N VAL A 62 -2.26 6.10 1.18
CA VAL A 62 -1.72 6.48 2.49
C VAL A 62 -1.03 7.85 2.41
N SER A 63 -0.21 8.09 1.39
CA SER A 63 0.44 9.40 1.20
C SER A 63 -0.56 10.53 1.03
N ALA A 64 -1.60 10.37 0.22
CA ALA A 64 -2.65 11.38 0.03
C ALA A 64 -3.44 11.64 1.32
N SER A 65 -3.74 10.58 2.08
CA SER A 65 -4.38 10.73 3.39
C SER A 65 -3.49 11.47 4.38
N LEU A 66 -2.17 11.25 4.35
CA LEU A 66 -1.21 11.91 5.22
C LEU A 66 -1.06 13.38 4.86
N GLU A 67 -0.93 13.68 3.56
CA GLU A 67 -0.86 15.05 3.03
C GLU A 67 -2.09 15.87 3.43
N THR A 68 -3.29 15.27 3.35
CA THR A 68 -4.53 15.92 3.80
C THR A 68 -4.50 16.26 5.30
N LYS A 69 -3.96 15.37 6.13
CA LYS A 69 -3.83 15.60 7.57
C LYS A 69 -2.78 16.67 7.88
N ILE A 70 -1.63 16.64 7.20
CA ILE A 70 -0.58 17.66 7.34
C ILE A 70 -1.14 19.03 6.95
N SER A 71 -1.80 19.15 5.81
CA SER A 71 -2.40 20.41 5.34
C SER A 71 -3.44 20.95 6.33
N SER A 72 -4.22 20.07 6.96
CA SER A 72 -5.17 20.46 8.01
C SER A 72 -4.46 21.04 9.24
N ILE A 73 -3.35 20.41 9.68
CA ILE A 73 -2.54 20.90 10.80
C ILE A 73 -1.86 22.22 10.44
N GLU A 74 -1.33 22.37 9.22
CA GLU A 74 -0.74 23.62 8.74
C GLU A 74 -1.76 24.76 8.75
N HIS A 75 -3.01 24.48 8.34
CA HIS A 75 -4.09 25.46 8.40
C HIS A 75 -4.36 25.91 9.84
N ILE A 76 -4.43 24.98 10.79
CA ILE A 76 -4.62 25.28 12.21
C ILE A 76 -3.44 26.11 12.74
N ALA A 77 -2.20 25.69 12.46
CA ALA A 77 -0.98 26.40 12.84
C ALA A 77 -0.92 27.82 12.23
N ALA A 78 -1.55 28.03 11.08
CA ALA A 78 -1.60 29.33 10.42
C ALA A 78 -2.61 30.32 11.04
N MET A 79 -3.58 29.84 11.84
CA MET A 79 -4.62 30.65 12.47
C MET A 79 -4.04 31.73 13.39
N LYS A 80 -4.63 32.92 13.38
CA LYS A 80 -4.16 34.07 14.17
C LYS A 80 -4.16 33.78 15.68
N ASP A 81 -5.21 33.14 16.17
CA ASP A 81 -5.36 32.80 17.58
C ASP A 81 -4.37 31.72 18.04
N ILE A 82 -4.00 30.82 17.12
CA ILE A 82 -2.92 29.84 17.36
C ILE A 82 -1.56 30.53 17.36
N LYS A 83 -1.29 31.46 16.45
CA LYS A 83 -0.04 32.23 16.43
C LYS A 83 0.13 33.20 17.60
N ALA A 84 -0.98 33.60 18.24
CA ALA A 84 -0.95 34.52 19.38
C ALA A 84 -0.36 33.90 20.65
N MET A 85 -0.17 32.57 20.71
CA MET A 85 0.45 31.84 21.84
C MET A 85 -0.22 32.12 23.20
N LYS A 86 -1.55 32.31 23.19
CA LYS A 86 -2.36 32.43 24.40
C LYS A 86 -3.08 31.11 24.65
N TRP A 87 -2.54 30.30 25.57
CA TRP A 87 -3.02 28.93 25.81
C TRP A 87 -4.53 28.83 26.06
N ASP A 88 -5.12 29.72 26.85
CA ASP A 88 -6.57 29.69 27.16
C ASP A 88 -7.44 29.73 25.89
N VAL A 89 -6.99 30.46 24.86
CA VAL A 89 -7.67 30.57 23.56
C VAL A 89 -7.31 29.38 22.66
N GLN A 90 -6.02 29.02 22.61
CA GLN A 90 -5.54 27.91 21.80
C GLN A 90 -6.19 26.59 22.20
N ASN A 91 -6.30 26.31 23.50
CA ASN A 91 -6.84 25.06 24.02
C ASN A 91 -8.26 24.80 23.51
N GLN A 92 -9.12 25.82 23.49
CA GLN A 92 -10.50 25.67 23.01
C GLN A 92 -10.55 25.34 21.51
N ILE A 93 -9.70 26.02 20.71
CA ILE A 93 -9.61 25.79 19.26
C ILE A 93 -9.05 24.39 18.98
N LEU A 94 -7.95 24.03 19.63
CA LEU A 94 -7.29 22.74 19.44
C LEU A 94 -8.15 21.57 19.88
N LEU A 95 -8.91 21.69 20.97
CA LEU A 95 -9.87 20.67 21.40
C LEU A 95 -10.94 20.45 20.33
N SER A 96 -11.55 21.54 19.83
CA SER A 96 -12.56 21.46 18.77
C SER A 96 -12.00 20.88 17.47
N GLU A 97 -10.78 21.25 17.10
CA GLU A 97 -10.13 20.77 15.87
C GLU A 97 -9.64 19.32 16.00
N ALA A 98 -9.19 18.90 17.18
CA ALA A 98 -8.85 17.51 17.47
C ALA A 98 -10.07 16.59 17.33
N ASP A 99 -11.20 16.96 17.92
CA ASP A 99 -12.45 16.22 17.79
C ASP A 99 -12.94 16.19 16.33
N ARG A 100 -12.90 17.34 15.63
CA ARG A 100 -13.34 17.45 14.22
C ARG A 100 -12.52 16.57 13.28
N LEU A 101 -11.21 16.49 13.49
CA LEU A 101 -10.27 15.77 12.62
C LEU A 101 -9.99 14.33 13.10
N GLY A 102 -10.55 13.94 14.24
CA GLY A 102 -10.38 12.62 14.84
C GLY A 102 -8.96 12.37 15.37
N PHE A 103 -8.27 13.41 15.85
CA PHE A 103 -6.97 13.27 16.50
C PHE A 103 -7.14 12.93 17.98
N SER A 104 -6.23 12.10 18.52
CA SER A 104 -6.21 11.76 19.95
C SER A 104 -5.97 12.97 20.87
N GLY A 105 -5.43 14.05 20.30
CA GLY A 105 -5.23 15.34 20.92
C GLY A 105 -4.22 16.15 20.11
N MET A 106 -4.01 17.40 20.51
CA MET A 106 -3.04 18.29 19.89
C MET A 106 -2.11 18.86 20.96
N GLN A 107 -0.90 19.20 20.54
CA GLN A 107 0.10 19.81 21.40
C GLN A 107 0.74 20.99 20.67
N ILE A 108 0.97 22.08 21.40
CA ILE A 108 1.74 23.24 20.97
C ILE A 108 2.98 23.30 21.82
N ILE A 109 4.12 23.52 21.18
CA ILE A 109 5.41 23.71 21.83
C ILE A 109 5.86 25.12 21.48
N ASP A 110 6.11 25.94 22.49
CA ASP A 110 6.62 27.28 22.29
C ASP A 110 8.11 27.25 21.85
N PRO A 111 8.66 28.36 21.34
CA PRO A 111 10.08 28.44 20.99
C PRO A 111 11.04 28.24 22.17
N ASN A 112 10.57 28.35 23.42
CA ASN A 112 11.35 28.12 24.62
C ASN A 112 11.35 26.63 25.05
N GLY A 113 10.63 25.76 24.34
CA GLY A 113 10.49 24.34 24.64
C GLY A 113 9.40 24.03 25.67
N VAL A 114 8.54 24.98 26.03
CA VAL A 114 7.37 24.74 26.89
C VAL A 114 6.24 24.14 26.05
N SER A 115 5.80 22.96 26.47
CA SER A 115 4.77 22.20 25.78
C SER A 115 3.43 22.27 26.50
N HIS A 116 2.36 22.52 25.74
CA HIS A 116 0.98 22.51 26.19
C HIS A 116 0.16 21.55 25.33
N SER A 117 -0.62 20.67 25.97
CA SER A 117 -1.45 19.68 25.27
C SER A 117 -2.90 19.76 25.68
N THR A 118 -3.78 19.46 24.74
CA THR A 118 -5.22 19.30 24.99
C THR A 118 -5.56 17.99 25.70
N ALA A 119 -4.64 17.02 25.74
CA ALA A 119 -4.83 15.74 26.42
C ALA A 119 -3.85 15.60 27.59
N SER A 120 -4.34 15.06 28.71
CA SER A 120 -3.59 14.96 29.98
C SER A 120 -2.42 13.97 29.96
N SER A 121 -2.31 13.14 28.93
CA SER A 121 -1.34 12.04 28.81
C SER A 121 -0.57 12.09 27.50
N MET A 122 -0.24 13.29 27.00
CA MET A 122 0.66 13.41 25.85
C MET A 122 2.12 13.48 26.29
N PRO A 123 3.02 12.77 25.59
CA PRO A 123 4.45 12.87 25.81
C PRO A 123 4.96 14.28 25.51
N ASP A 124 6.01 14.72 26.19
CA ASP A 124 6.66 15.98 25.85
C ASP A 124 7.59 15.78 24.64
N PHE A 125 7.24 16.40 23.51
CA PHE A 125 8.02 16.36 22.28
C PHE A 125 8.98 17.55 22.13
N SER A 126 9.14 18.39 23.16
CA SER A 126 9.99 19.60 23.14
C SER A 126 11.46 19.35 22.80
N SER A 127 11.96 18.14 23.10
CA SER A 127 13.34 17.72 22.81
C SER A 127 13.46 16.80 21.59
N SER A 128 12.35 16.47 20.93
CA SER A 128 12.31 15.51 19.82
C SER A 128 12.92 16.07 18.53
N GLU A 129 13.29 15.17 17.62
CA GLU A 129 13.68 15.57 16.26
C GLU A 129 12.53 16.26 15.51
N TYR A 130 11.27 15.96 15.87
CA TYR A 130 10.08 16.63 15.31
C TYR A 130 10.06 18.12 15.61
N PHE A 131 10.42 18.50 16.85
CA PHE A 131 10.52 19.90 17.22
C PHE A 131 11.61 20.62 16.41
N LYS A 132 12.76 19.99 16.21
CA LYS A 132 13.84 20.54 15.38
C LYS A 132 13.42 20.72 13.92
N SER A 133 12.75 19.74 13.33
CA SER A 133 12.22 19.83 11.96
C SER A 133 11.14 20.91 11.82
N ALA A 134 10.23 20.99 12.79
CA ALA A 134 9.18 22.00 12.81
C ALA A 134 9.74 23.42 12.94
N MET A 135 10.81 23.63 13.73
CA MET A 135 11.53 24.90 13.82
C MET A 135 12.15 25.33 12.49
N HIS A 136 12.42 24.38 11.59
CA HIS A 136 12.86 24.65 10.22
C HIS A 136 11.70 24.74 9.22
N ASN A 137 10.45 24.91 9.69
CA ASN A 137 9.23 24.95 8.88
C ASN A 137 9.03 23.69 8.00
N THR A 138 9.53 22.55 8.44
CA THR A 138 9.37 21.28 7.72
C THR A 138 8.42 20.37 8.50
N PRO A 139 7.25 20.01 7.94
CA PRO A 139 6.36 19.05 8.59
C PRO A 139 7.07 17.69 8.68
N ALA A 140 6.93 17.04 9.83
CA ALA A 140 7.56 15.75 10.10
C ALA A 140 6.51 14.75 10.61
N VAL A 141 6.70 13.48 10.25
CA VAL A 141 5.80 12.38 10.61
C VAL A 141 6.64 11.24 11.15
N SER A 142 6.31 10.79 12.35
CA SER A 142 6.96 9.65 13.03
C SER A 142 6.33 8.34 12.59
N ASP A 143 7.14 7.29 12.42
CA ASP A 143 6.64 5.93 12.62
C ASP A 143 6.41 5.72 14.13
N LYS A 144 5.49 4.84 14.52
CA LYS A 144 5.03 4.66 15.90
C LYS A 144 6.21 4.68 16.90
N ASP A 145 6.22 5.65 17.81
CA ASP A 145 7.21 5.68 18.90
C ASP A 145 7.01 4.44 19.79
N THR A 146 7.85 3.42 19.61
CA THR A 146 7.86 2.19 20.43
C THR A 146 8.56 2.37 21.78
N ASN A 147 9.09 3.57 22.07
CA ASN A 147 9.84 3.87 23.29
C ASN A 147 8.99 4.46 24.44
N GLN A 148 7.68 4.21 24.46
CA GLN A 148 6.79 4.70 25.54
C GLN A 148 5.92 3.60 26.14
N PHE A 149 6.56 2.49 26.50
CA PHE A 149 6.07 1.59 27.55
C PHE A 149 7.01 1.65 28.74
#